data_AF-A0A5C6CPF5-F1
#
_entry.id   AF-A0A5C6CPF5-F1
#
_cell.length_a   1.000
_cell.length_b   1.000
_cell.length_c   1.000
_cell.angle_alpha   90.00
_cell.angle_beta   90.00
_cell.angle_gamma   90.00
#
_symmetry.space_group_name_H-M   'P 1'
#
loop_
_entity.id
_entity.type
_entity.pdbx_description
1 polymer ?
#
loop_
_entity_poly.entity_id
_entity_poly.type
_entity_poly.pdbx_seq_one_letter_code
_entity_poly.pdbx_strand_id
1 'polypeptide(L)'
;MKLNVSNSQRRETQACLHPRRDSRCGTVLICTLVCLLVASSLVLVNVATAVRAQREIRQRHQVLQTEWLLEAGIRRAVKSIEASAGYAGETWIPEPESLEFAEAQVTIRVERLERDEDEDFDWHEVTAVATLCRSVATPAMRIATRTQKSDTLEVSTSKPSPITDNE
;
A
#
# COMPACT_ATOMS: atom_id res chain seq x y z
N MET A 1 32.34 21.56 87.90
CA MET A 1 31.19 20.86 88.50
C MET A 1 30.64 19.88 87.46
N LYS A 2 30.66 18.57 87.79
CA LYS A 2 29.99 17.46 87.10
C LYS A 2 28.46 17.69 87.16
N LEU A 3 27.58 17.22 86.27
CA LEU A 3 27.28 15.87 85.75
C LEU A 3 26.46 16.05 84.45
N ASN A 4 26.81 15.40 83.33
CA ASN A 4 26.36 14.06 82.95
C ASN A 4 24.83 13.92 82.87
N VAL A 5 24.23 14.22 81.72
CA VAL A 5 22.83 13.90 81.42
C VAL A 5 22.80 12.71 80.45
N SER A 6 22.35 11.62 81.06
CA SER A 6 22.15 10.27 80.59
C SER A 6 21.46 10.16 79.22
N ASN A 7 22.11 9.38 78.37
CA ASN A 7 21.54 8.71 77.21
C ASN A 7 20.58 7.58 77.70
N SER A 8 19.69 7.11 76.82
CA SER A 8 19.03 5.79 76.85
C SER A 8 17.53 5.71 77.24
N GLN A 9 16.78 5.16 76.28
CA GLN A 9 15.63 4.27 76.45
C GLN A 9 14.32 4.87 77.00
N ARG A 10 13.48 5.36 76.07
CA ARG A 10 12.04 5.09 76.13
C ARG A 10 11.54 4.55 74.79
N ARG A 11 11.65 3.22 74.69
CA ARG A 11 10.63 2.31 74.16
C ARG A 11 9.75 2.91 73.07
N GLU A 12 10.26 2.89 71.84
CA GLU A 12 9.39 2.74 70.67
C GLU A 12 8.58 1.47 70.90
N THR A 13 7.34 1.69 71.30
CA THR A 13 6.31 0.66 71.32
C THR A 13 6.02 0.36 69.85
N GLN A 14 6.79 -0.57 69.29
CA GLN A 14 6.34 -1.36 68.14
C GLN A 14 5.09 -2.11 68.59
N ALA A 15 3.95 -1.43 68.48
CA ALA A 15 2.67 -2.07 68.44
C ALA A 15 2.73 -3.03 67.24
N CYS A 16 2.73 -4.32 67.56
CA CYS A 16 2.46 -5.39 66.61
C CYS A 16 1.06 -5.17 66.03
N LEU A 17 0.95 -4.32 65.00
CA LEU A 17 -0.17 -4.36 64.07
C LEU A 17 0.01 -5.61 63.22
N HIS A 18 -0.39 -6.75 63.77
CA HIS A 18 -0.80 -7.87 62.92
C HIS A 18 -1.99 -7.36 62.10
N PRO A 19 -1.87 -7.18 60.77
CA PRO A 19 -3.05 -6.88 59.97
C PRO A 19 -3.97 -8.09 60.08
N ARG A 20 -5.15 -7.89 60.67
CA ARG A 20 -6.25 -8.83 60.51
C ARG A 20 -6.41 -9.05 59.01
N ARG A 21 -6.33 -10.32 58.61
CA ARG A 21 -6.40 -10.76 57.23
C ARG A 21 -7.85 -10.57 56.76
N ASP A 22 -8.21 -9.33 56.45
CA ASP A 22 -9.49 -9.00 55.83
C ASP A 22 -9.49 -9.61 54.42
N SER A 23 -10.29 -10.66 54.25
CA SER A 23 -10.52 -11.39 53.00
C SER A 23 -11.00 -10.52 51.83
N ARG A 24 -11.29 -9.24 52.09
CA ARG A 24 -11.67 -8.22 51.11
C ARG A 24 -10.49 -7.69 50.29
N CYS A 25 -9.26 -7.74 50.80
CA CYS A 25 -8.09 -7.21 50.11
C CYS A 25 -7.73 -8.01 48.84
N GLY A 26 -7.92 -9.33 48.85
CA GLY A 26 -7.68 -10.18 47.67
C GLY A 26 -8.68 -9.94 46.53
N THR A 27 -9.93 -9.62 46.87
CA THR A 27 -11.00 -9.43 45.87
C THR A 27 -10.77 -8.18 45.01
N VAL A 28 -10.28 -7.10 45.61
CA VAL A 28 -9.96 -5.85 44.88
C VAL A 28 -8.84 -6.07 43.86
N LEU A 29 -7.80 -6.83 44.24
CA LEU A 29 -6.68 -7.13 43.35
C LEU A 29 -7.12 -8.01 42.16
N ILE A 30 -7.97 -9.01 42.40
CA ILE A 30 -8.54 -9.81 41.31
C ILE A 30 -9.37 -8.93 40.37
N CYS A 31 -10.21 -8.04 40.92
CA CYS A 31 -11.01 -7.13 40.12
C CYS A 31 -10.15 -6.22 39.23
N THR A 32 -9.06 -5.64 39.77
CA THR A 32 -8.17 -4.77 38.98
C THR A 32 -7.42 -5.56 37.91
N LEU A 33 -6.96 -6.78 38.20
CA LEU A 33 -6.33 -7.65 37.20
C LEU A 33 -7.28 -8.00 36.05
N VAL A 34 -8.54 -8.32 36.35
CA VAL A 34 -9.55 -8.58 35.32
C VAL A 34 -9.79 -7.32 34.47
N CYS A 35 -9.94 -6.15 35.10
CA CYS A 35 -10.12 -4.89 34.37
C CYS A 35 -8.91 -4.57 33.48
N LEU A 36 -7.69 -4.78 33.97
CA LEU A 36 -6.47 -4.61 33.17
C LEU A 36 -6.42 -5.59 32.01
N LEU A 37 -6.76 -6.86 32.24
CA LEU A 37 -6.79 -7.88 31.18
C LEU A 37 -7.79 -7.49 30.08
N VAL A 38 -9.00 -7.07 30.46
CA VAL A 38 -10.02 -6.60 29.52
C VAL A 38 -9.54 -5.37 28.76
N ALA A 39 -8.99 -4.36 29.44
CA ALA A 39 -8.46 -3.15 28.80
C ALA A 39 -7.31 -3.47 27.83
N SER A 40 -6.34 -4.30 28.25
CA SER A 40 -5.22 -4.73 27.40
C SER A 40 -5.71 -5.51 26.18
N SER A 41 -6.70 -6.38 26.33
CA SER A 41 -7.27 -7.13 25.20
C SER A 41 -7.88 -6.20 24.15
N LEU A 42 -8.59 -5.15 24.58
CA LEU A 42 -9.18 -4.17 23.69
C LEU A 42 -8.11 -3.37 22.94
N VAL A 43 -7.06 -2.94 23.62
CA VAL A 43 -5.94 -2.22 22.99
C VAL A 43 -5.26 -3.11 21.95
N LEU A 44 -4.99 -4.37 22.28
CA LEU A 44 -4.31 -5.29 21.37
C LEU A 44 -5.13 -5.56 20.10
N VAL A 45 -6.46 -5.72 20.24
CA VAL A 45 -7.36 -5.88 19.09
C VAL A 45 -7.32 -4.65 18.19
N ASN A 46 -7.38 -3.44 18.76
CA ASN A 46 -7.33 -2.19 17.98
C ASN A 46 -5.99 -2.01 17.25
N VAL A 47 -4.88 -2.36 17.88
CA VAL A 47 -3.56 -2.32 17.23
C VAL A 47 -3.51 -3.33 16.08
N ALA A 48 -4.01 -4.54 16.31
CA ALA A 48 -4.03 -5.57 15.28
C ALA A 48 -4.92 -5.17 14.07
N THR A 49 -6.09 -4.57 14.31
CA THR A 49 -6.96 -4.08 13.23
C THR A 49 -6.33 -2.91 12.49
N ALA A 50 -5.70 -1.96 13.19
CA ALA A 50 -5.00 -0.84 12.56
C ALA A 50 -3.85 -1.31 11.64
N VAL A 51 -3.05 -2.28 12.09
CA VAL A 51 -1.97 -2.85 11.27
C VAL A 51 -2.53 -3.55 10.03
N ARG A 52 -3.65 -4.28 10.15
CA ARG A 52 -4.32 -4.92 9.00
C ARG A 52 -4.86 -3.88 8.03
N ALA A 53 -5.57 -2.86 8.52
CA ALA A 53 -6.10 -1.78 7.70
C ALA A 53 -4.99 -1.05 6.93
N GLN A 54 -3.85 -0.78 7.57
CA GLN A 54 -2.70 -0.18 6.88
C GLN A 54 -2.16 -1.07 5.75
N ARG A 55 -2.14 -2.39 5.92
CA ARG A 55 -1.71 -3.32 4.86
C ARG A 55 -2.69 -3.31 3.69
N GLU A 56 -3.99 -3.32 3.97
CA GLU A 56 -5.03 -3.24 2.94
C GLU A 56 -4.95 -1.93 2.16
N ILE A 57 -4.80 -0.79 2.84
CA ILE A 57 -4.64 0.53 2.21
C ILE A 57 -3.44 0.51 1.25
N ARG A 58 -2.29 -0.02 1.70
CA ARG A 58 -1.09 -0.13 0.85
C ARG A 58 -1.32 -0.98 -0.40
N GLN A 59 -2.01 -2.11 -0.26
CA GLN A 59 -2.34 -2.95 -1.42
C GLN A 59 -3.28 -2.23 -2.39
N ARG A 60 -4.30 -1.53 -1.88
CA ARG A 60 -5.22 -0.73 -2.71
C ARG A 60 -4.50 0.37 -3.47
N HIS A 61 -3.60 1.10 -2.82
CA HIS A 61 -2.79 2.11 -3.50
C HIS A 61 -1.96 1.51 -4.63
N GLN A 62 -1.34 0.35 -4.41
CA GLN A 62 -0.54 -0.30 -5.45
C GLN A 62 -1.39 -0.72 -6.66
N VAL A 63 -2.60 -1.23 -6.43
CA VAL A 63 -3.54 -1.58 -7.51
C VAL A 63 -3.94 -0.34 -8.30
N LEU A 64 -4.34 0.74 -7.61
CA LEU A 64 -4.71 2.01 -8.25
C LEU A 64 -3.56 2.62 -9.06
N GLN A 65 -2.34 2.57 -8.55
CA GLN A 65 -1.16 3.05 -9.28
C GLN A 65 -0.88 2.23 -10.53
N THR A 66 -1.07 0.90 -10.46
CA THR A 66 -0.93 0.03 -11.64
C THR A 66 -2.02 0.32 -12.68
N GLU A 67 -3.23 0.67 -12.24
CA GLU A 67 -4.33 1.08 -13.10
C GLU A 67 -4.06 2.43 -13.78
N TRP A 68 -3.59 3.43 -13.05
CA TRP A 68 -3.19 4.71 -13.67
C TRP A 68 -2.02 4.55 -14.64
N LEU A 69 -1.08 3.67 -14.32
CA LEU A 69 0.03 3.34 -15.20
C LEU A 69 -0.46 2.70 -16.51
N LEU A 70 -1.44 1.78 -16.41
CA LEU A 70 -2.08 1.17 -17.57
C LEU A 70 -2.83 2.20 -18.41
N GLU A 71 -3.63 3.06 -17.79
CA GLU A 71 -4.40 4.10 -18.47
C GLU A 71 -3.48 5.10 -19.19
N ALA A 72 -2.37 5.49 -18.56
CA ALA A 72 -1.34 6.31 -19.21
C ALA A 72 -0.73 5.61 -20.43
N GLY A 73 -0.48 4.30 -20.32
CA GLY A 73 -0.01 3.47 -21.44
C GLY A 73 -0.99 3.40 -22.60
N ILE A 74 -2.29 3.22 -22.33
CA ILE A 74 -3.34 3.21 -23.35
C ILE A 74 -3.43 4.56 -24.05
N ARG A 75 -3.47 5.67 -23.29
CA ARG A 75 -3.48 7.02 -23.87
C ARG A 75 -2.25 7.29 -24.75
N ARG A 76 -1.08 6.79 -24.33
CA ARG A 76 0.15 6.87 -25.12
C ARG A 76 0.02 6.06 -26.41
N ALA A 77 -0.51 4.83 -26.35
CA ALA A 77 -0.72 3.99 -27.52
C ALA A 77 -1.62 4.68 -28.55
N VAL A 78 -2.76 5.21 -28.12
CA VAL A 78 -3.69 5.95 -29.00
C VAL A 78 -2.98 7.12 -29.70
N LYS A 79 -2.24 7.94 -28.94
CA LYS A 79 -1.48 9.07 -29.51
C LYS A 79 -0.38 8.61 -30.48
N SER A 80 0.26 7.48 -30.21
CA SER A 80 1.30 6.91 -31.09
C SER A 80 0.72 6.36 -32.39
N ILE A 81 -0.47 5.76 -32.34
CA ILE A 81 -1.20 5.28 -33.53
C ILE A 81 -1.62 6.47 -34.39
N GLU A 82 -2.17 7.54 -33.79
CA GLU A 82 -2.53 8.76 -34.50
C GLU A 82 -1.31 9.44 -35.16
N ALA A 83 -0.15 9.41 -34.51
CA ALA A 83 1.08 9.99 -35.04
C ALA A 83 1.75 9.12 -36.12
N SER A 84 1.56 7.80 -36.09
CA SER A 84 2.18 6.85 -37.01
C SER A 84 1.29 5.64 -37.23
N ALA A 85 0.71 5.54 -38.44
CA ALA A 85 -0.11 4.41 -38.86
C ALA A 85 0.62 3.05 -38.85
N GLY A 86 1.95 3.05 -38.79
CA GLY A 86 2.78 1.84 -38.72
C GLY A 86 3.17 1.40 -37.30
N TYR A 87 2.55 1.97 -36.26
CA TYR A 87 2.91 1.66 -34.88
C TYR A 87 2.42 0.26 -34.44
N ALA A 88 3.36 -0.63 -34.13
CA ALA A 88 3.08 -2.02 -33.70
C ALA A 88 3.09 -2.21 -32.18
N GLY A 89 3.42 -1.17 -31.41
CA GLY A 89 3.60 -1.23 -29.95
C GLY A 89 5.00 -0.85 -29.49
N GLU A 90 5.15 -0.70 -28.18
CA GLU A 90 6.43 -0.37 -27.54
C GLU A 90 6.45 -0.85 -26.08
N THR A 91 7.64 -0.90 -25.49
CA THR A 91 7.78 -1.04 -24.03
C THR A 91 8.14 0.32 -23.45
N TRP A 92 7.21 0.89 -22.69
CA TRP A 92 7.38 2.19 -22.05
C TRP A 92 7.73 2.02 -20.57
N ILE A 93 8.82 2.66 -20.15
CA ILE A 93 9.25 2.74 -18.75
C ILE A 93 9.13 4.21 -18.33
N PRO A 94 8.11 4.59 -17.54
CA PRO A 94 8.04 5.94 -16.99
C PRO A 94 9.23 6.23 -16.09
N GLU A 95 9.74 7.45 -16.14
CA GLU A 95 10.75 7.91 -15.20
C GLU A 95 10.13 8.02 -13.80
N PRO A 96 10.65 7.31 -12.79
CA PRO A 96 10.06 7.34 -11.46
C PRO A 96 10.35 8.68 -10.79
N GLU A 97 9.30 9.48 -10.54
CA GLU A 97 9.41 10.70 -9.72
C GLU A 97 9.74 10.38 -8.24
N SER A 98 9.44 9.16 -7.80
CA SER A 98 9.67 8.71 -6.42
C SER A 98 10.39 7.37 -6.36
N LEU A 99 11.22 7.19 -5.32
CA LEU A 99 11.96 5.95 -5.02
C LEU A 99 11.07 4.82 -4.47
N GLU A 100 9.74 4.99 -4.44
CA GLU A 100 8.81 4.01 -3.87
C GLU A 100 8.69 2.74 -4.74
N PHE A 101 8.93 2.87 -6.05
CA PHE A 101 8.85 1.77 -7.00
C PHE A 101 10.24 1.38 -7.46
N ALA A 102 10.51 0.07 -7.46
CA ALA A 102 11.73 -0.49 -8.02
C ALA A 102 11.62 -0.58 -9.55
N GLU A 103 10.39 -0.80 -10.05
CA GLU A 103 10.13 -0.96 -11.48
C GLU A 103 8.68 -0.54 -11.78
N ALA A 104 8.50 0.26 -12.82
CA ALA A 104 7.22 0.59 -13.40
C ALA A 104 7.39 0.45 -14.92
N GLN A 105 6.58 -0.41 -15.54
CA GLN A 105 6.72 -0.73 -16.96
C GLN A 105 5.35 -0.98 -17.58
N VAL A 106 5.16 -0.50 -18.80
CA VAL A 106 4.00 -0.84 -19.63
C VAL A 106 4.49 -1.43 -20.94
N THR A 107 3.99 -2.62 -21.28
CA THR A 107 4.19 -3.22 -22.60
C THR A 107 2.92 -3.00 -23.41
N ILE A 108 3.05 -2.35 -24.56
CA ILE A 108 1.96 -2.05 -25.49
C ILE A 108 2.19 -2.90 -26.73
N ARG A 109 1.14 -3.58 -27.20
CA ARG A 109 1.10 -4.26 -28.49
C ARG A 109 -0.12 -3.77 -29.26
N VAL A 110 0.06 -3.51 -30.55
CA VAL A 110 -1.01 -3.08 -31.45
C VAL A 110 -1.08 -4.04 -32.62
N GLU A 111 -2.25 -4.60 -32.86
CA GLU A 111 -2.54 -5.49 -33.98
C GLU A 111 -3.63 -4.84 -34.84
N ARG A 112 -3.45 -4.81 -36.16
CA ARG A 112 -4.46 -4.25 -37.08
C ARG A 112 -5.54 -5.31 -37.34
N LEU A 113 -6.80 -4.91 -37.19
CA LEU A 113 -7.95 -5.74 -37.52
C LEU A 113 -8.43 -5.35 -38.91
N GLU A 114 -8.37 -6.32 -39.84
CA GLU A 114 -9.02 -6.18 -41.14
C GLU A 114 -10.51 -6.48 -40.96
N ARG A 115 -11.37 -5.46 -41.09
CA ARG A 115 -12.83 -5.60 -41.08
C ARG A 115 -13.35 -5.28 -42.48
N ASP A 116 -13.99 -6.26 -43.10
CA ASP A 116 -14.40 -6.23 -44.51
C ASP A 116 -15.49 -5.18 -44.85
N GLU A 117 -16.08 -4.49 -43.86
CA GLU A 117 -17.29 -3.68 -44.05
C GLU A 117 -17.07 -2.15 -44.00
N ASP A 118 -15.92 -1.66 -43.53
CA ASP A 118 -15.68 -0.22 -43.31
C ASP A 118 -14.34 0.26 -43.91
N GLU A 119 -14.28 0.51 -45.23
CA GLU A 119 -13.03 0.94 -45.93
C GLU A 119 -12.43 2.28 -45.44
N ASP A 120 -13.22 3.09 -44.73
CA ASP A 120 -12.83 4.42 -44.25
C ASP A 120 -12.14 4.40 -42.87
N PHE A 121 -12.24 3.31 -42.11
CA PHE A 121 -11.70 3.20 -40.75
C PHE A 121 -10.71 2.05 -40.60
N ASP A 122 -9.53 2.37 -40.08
CA ASP A 122 -8.56 1.36 -39.68
C ASP A 122 -8.79 0.99 -38.22
N TRP A 123 -9.20 -0.26 -38.00
CA TRP A 123 -9.40 -0.83 -36.67
C TRP A 123 -8.09 -1.41 -36.13
N HIS A 124 -7.78 -1.08 -34.89
CA HIS A 124 -6.59 -1.54 -34.18
C HIS A 124 -7.01 -2.16 -32.84
N GLU A 125 -6.57 -3.38 -32.59
CA GLU A 125 -6.64 -4.00 -31.27
C GLU A 125 -5.38 -3.60 -30.48
N VAL A 126 -5.58 -2.88 -29.39
CA VAL A 126 -4.51 -2.41 -28.52
C VAL A 126 -4.51 -3.24 -27.24
N THR A 127 -3.47 -4.03 -27.03
CA THR A 127 -3.24 -4.74 -25.77
C THR A 127 -2.16 -4.02 -24.97
N ALA A 128 -2.50 -3.55 -23.78
CA ALA A 128 -1.58 -2.92 -22.85
C ALA A 128 -1.43 -3.77 -21.59
N VAL A 129 -0.19 -3.95 -21.12
CA VAL A 129 0.13 -4.69 -19.91
C VAL A 129 1.00 -3.83 -19.01
N ALA A 130 0.44 -3.37 -17.90
CA ALA A 130 1.16 -2.62 -16.87
C ALA A 130 1.71 -3.56 -15.80
N THR A 131 2.98 -3.38 -15.46
CA THR A 131 3.67 -4.06 -14.37
C THR A 131 4.23 -3.02 -13.40
N LEU A 132 3.93 -3.20 -12.12
CA LEU A 132 4.43 -2.35 -11.04
C LEU A 132 5.06 -3.20 -9.92
N CYS A 133 6.36 -3.00 -9.69
CA CYS A 133 7.10 -3.63 -8.61
C CYS A 133 7.46 -2.58 -7.55
N ARG A 134 6.99 -2.77 -6.33
CA ARG A 134 7.33 -1.88 -5.23
C ARG A 134 8.73 -2.19 -4.69
N SER A 135 9.52 -1.15 -4.45
CA SER A 135 10.81 -1.28 -3.76
C SER A 135 10.56 -1.49 -2.26
N VAL A 136 11.19 -2.50 -1.68
CA VAL A 136 11.25 -2.65 -0.22
C VAL A 136 12.58 -2.06 0.21
N ALA A 137 12.57 -1.12 1.15
CA ALA A 137 13.74 -0.37 1.63
C ALA A 137 14.88 -1.24 2.23
N THR A 138 14.77 -2.58 2.19
CA THR A 138 15.77 -3.50 2.74
C THR A 138 16.08 -4.60 1.72
N PRO A 139 17.33 -4.71 1.23
CA PRO A 139 17.71 -5.65 0.16
C PRO A 139 17.63 -7.14 0.58
N ALA A 140 17.43 -7.42 1.87
CA ALA A 140 17.33 -8.79 2.40
C ALA A 140 15.94 -9.43 2.25
N MET A 141 14.89 -8.66 1.91
CA MET A 141 13.51 -9.16 1.83
C MET A 141 12.97 -9.07 0.41
N ARG A 142 13.24 -10.11 -0.39
CA ARG A 142 12.89 -10.26 -1.82
C ARG A 142 11.40 -10.46 -2.13
N ILE A 143 10.49 -10.05 -1.25
CA ILE A 143 9.06 -10.06 -1.57
C ILE A 143 8.69 -8.66 -2.08
N ALA A 144 9.22 -8.32 -3.26
CA ALA A 144 8.69 -7.20 -4.03
C ALA A 144 7.26 -7.60 -4.42
N THR A 145 6.27 -6.88 -3.89
CA THR A 145 4.89 -7.10 -4.33
C THR A 145 4.83 -6.63 -5.78
N ARG A 146 4.58 -7.57 -6.70
CA ARG A 146 4.40 -7.29 -8.13
C ARG A 146 2.92 -7.29 -8.43
N THR A 147 2.43 -6.19 -8.97
CA THR A 147 1.06 -6.10 -9.50
C THR A 147 1.14 -6.02 -11.01
N GLN A 148 0.28 -6.77 -11.69
CA GLN A 148 0.17 -6.77 -13.13
C GLN A 148 -1.30 -6.61 -13.51
N LYS A 149 -1.58 -5.70 -14.44
CA LYS A 149 -2.92 -5.51 -15.02
C LYS A 149 -2.77 -5.42 -16.53
N SER A 150 -3.60 -6.15 -17.25
CA SER A 150 -3.70 -6.09 -18.71
C SER A 150 -5.09 -5.63 -19.11
N ASP A 151 -5.17 -4.87 -20.19
CA ASP A 151 -6.44 -4.48 -20.81
C ASP A 151 -6.28 -4.46 -22.32
N THR A 152 -7.38 -4.75 -23.01
CA THR A 152 -7.45 -4.85 -24.47
C THR A 152 -8.58 -3.98 -24.96
N LEU A 153 -8.28 -3.08 -25.89
CA LEU A 153 -9.24 -2.11 -26.41
C LEU A 153 -9.16 -2.02 -27.93
N GLU A 154 -10.31 -1.94 -28.59
CA GLU A 154 -10.42 -1.65 -30.02
C GLU A 154 -10.40 -0.13 -30.22
N VAL A 155 -9.51 0.34 -31.11
CA VAL A 155 -9.37 1.74 -31.50
C VAL A 155 -9.62 1.85 -33.00
N SER A 156 -10.55 2.70 -33.41
CA SER A 156 -10.72 3.08 -34.81
C SER A 156 -9.95 4.37 -35.09
N THR A 157 -9.17 4.40 -36.17
CA THR A 157 -8.59 5.65 -36.68
C THR A 157 -9.14 5.96 -38.06
N SER A 158 -9.40 7.23 -38.34
CA SER A 158 -9.80 7.67 -39.68
C SER A 158 -8.59 7.58 -40.60
N LYS A 159 -8.75 6.93 -41.75
CA LYS A 159 -7.70 6.86 -42.76
C LYS A 159 -7.31 8.28 -43.19
N PRO A 160 -6.01 8.65 -43.20
CA PRO A 160 -5.61 9.98 -43.63
C PRO A 160 -5.97 10.14 -45.11
N SER A 161 -6.85 11.09 -45.42
CA SER A 161 -7.24 11.39 -46.79
C SER A 161 -6.00 11.66 -47.64
N PRO A 162 -5.90 11.08 -48.86
CA PRO A 162 -4.77 11.36 -49.73
C PRO A 162 -4.76 12.86 -50.01
N ILE A 163 -3.68 13.52 -49.58
CA ILE A 163 -3.44 14.93 -49.90
C ILE A 163 -3.34 14.98 -51.42
N THR A 164 -4.40 15.47 -52.07
CA THR A 164 -4.33 15.84 -53.49
C THR A 164 -3.46 17.07 -53.57
N ASP A 165 -2.18 16.86 -53.85
CA ASP A 165 -1.28 17.90 -54.32
C ASP A 165 -1.84 18.42 -55.65
N ASN A 166 -2.61 19.50 -55.59
CA ASN A 166 -2.99 20.27 -56.78
C ASN A 166 -1.79 21.16 -57.14
N GLU A 167 -1.21 20.81 -58.29
CA GLU A 167 -0.16 21.51 -59.05
C GLU A 167 -0.57 22.94 -59.45
#